data_AF-A0A963FQ99-F1
#
_entry.id   AF-A0A963FQ99-F1
#
_cell.length_a   1.000
_cell.length_b   1.000
_cell.length_c   1.000
_cell.angle_alpha   90.00
_cell.angle_beta   90.00
_cell.angle_gamma   90.00
#
_symmetry.space_group_name_H-M   'P 1'
#
loop_
_entity.id
_entity.type
_entity.pdbx_description
1 polymer ?
#
loop_
_entity_poly.entity_id
_entity_poly.type
_entity_poly.pdbx_seq_one_letter_code
_entity_poly.pdbx_strand_id
1 'polypeptide(L)'
;VARVGLNEQEAIEKKIKYEVTVYGLDDLDRAIADGEDYGFVKVLTLPGKDKILGATIIGEHAGDLIAEFVTAMRYGLGMNKILGTIHIYPTWTEGNKFAAGNWKKAHAPEQLLEWVEKLHAWRRGA
;
A
#
# COMPACT_ATOMS: atom_id res chain seq x y z
N VAL A 1 -2.07 16.73 5.86
CA VAL A 1 -3.14 15.85 5.32
C VAL A 1 -3.25 16.06 3.83
N ALA A 2 -3.26 14.97 3.04
CA ALA A 2 -3.47 15.00 1.60
C ALA A 2 -4.36 13.84 1.15
N ARG A 3 -5.15 14.02 0.08
CA ARG A 3 -5.99 12.96 -0.48
C ARG A 3 -6.16 13.08 -1.99
N VAL A 4 -6.41 11.95 -2.65
CA VAL A 4 -6.79 11.87 -4.06
C VAL A 4 -7.81 10.75 -4.25
N GLY A 5 -8.73 10.92 -5.21
CA GLY A 5 -9.75 9.92 -5.49
C GLY A 5 -10.80 9.78 -4.40
N LEU A 6 -11.41 8.59 -4.32
CA LEU A 6 -12.48 8.30 -3.38
C LEU A 6 -11.96 8.15 -1.94
N ASN A 7 -12.72 8.68 -1.00
CA ASN A 7 -12.66 8.23 0.39
C ASN A 7 -13.75 7.17 0.66
N GLU A 8 -13.77 6.60 1.87
CA GLU A 8 -14.71 5.54 2.25
C GLU A 8 -16.17 6.01 2.23
N GLN A 9 -16.43 7.24 2.69
CA GLN A 9 -17.78 7.83 2.70
C GLN A 9 -18.33 7.96 1.27
N GLU A 10 -17.56 8.55 0.36
CA GLU A 10 -17.90 8.70 -1.05
C GLU A 10 -18.07 7.34 -1.74
N ALA A 11 -17.26 6.34 -1.38
CA ALA A 11 -17.39 4.99 -1.92
C ALA A 11 -18.70 4.31 -1.45
N ILE A 12 -19.07 4.48 -0.17
CA ILE A 12 -20.34 4.01 0.39
C ILE A 12 -21.53 4.70 -0.31
N GLU A 13 -21.51 6.02 -0.41
CA GLU A 13 -22.57 6.82 -1.05
C GLU A 13 -22.77 6.42 -2.51
N LYS A 14 -21.68 6.20 -3.24
CA LYS A 14 -21.70 5.78 -4.66
C LYS A 14 -21.92 4.27 -4.84
N LYS A 15 -22.07 3.51 -3.75
CA LYS A 15 -22.21 2.03 -3.76
C LYS A 15 -21.07 1.33 -4.53
N ILE A 16 -19.87 1.89 -4.44
CA ILE A 16 -18.66 1.31 -5.05
C ILE A 16 -18.04 0.37 -4.03
N LYS A 17 -17.82 -0.89 -4.42
CA LYS A 17 -17.09 -1.84 -3.57
C LYS A 17 -15.63 -1.42 -3.46
N TYR A 18 -15.10 -1.43 -2.25
CA TYR A 18 -13.71 -1.12 -1.95
C TYR A 18 -13.19 -2.05 -0.86
N GLU A 19 -11.87 -2.16 -0.78
CA GLU A 19 -11.13 -2.65 0.37
C GLU A 19 -10.17 -1.56 0.84
N VAL A 20 -9.74 -1.62 2.10
CA VAL A 20 -8.88 -0.60 2.71
C VAL A 20 -7.56 -1.24 3.09
N THR A 21 -6.46 -0.60 2.74
CA THR A 21 -5.13 -0.90 3.26
C THR A 21 -4.60 0.31 4.00
N VAL A 22 -4.01 0.09 5.18
CA VAL A 22 -3.37 1.13 5.99
C VAL A 22 -1.93 0.72 6.30
N TYR A 23 -1.04 1.70 6.29
CA TYR A 23 0.32 1.60 6.81
C TYR A 23 0.57 2.79 7.73
N GLY A 24 0.99 2.51 8.97
CA GLY A 24 1.29 3.53 9.96
C GLY A 24 2.68 4.14 9.72
N LEU A 25 2.82 5.44 9.96
CA LEU A 25 4.13 6.11 9.85
C LEU A 25 5.05 5.81 11.04
N ASP A 26 4.50 5.23 12.11
CA ASP A 26 5.20 4.66 13.26
C ASP A 26 6.03 3.41 12.93
N ASP A 27 5.79 2.82 11.76
CA ASP A 27 6.59 1.73 11.20
C ASP A 27 7.60 2.21 10.13
N LEU A 28 7.70 3.52 9.87
CA LEU A 28 8.53 4.08 8.81
C LEU A 28 9.85 4.62 9.35
N ASP A 29 10.96 3.93 9.08
CA ASP A 29 12.30 4.28 9.59
C ASP A 29 12.66 5.76 9.40
N ARG A 30 12.32 6.35 8.25
CA ARG A 30 12.60 7.77 7.99
C ARG A 30 11.79 8.68 8.91
N ALA A 31 10.52 8.38 9.14
CA ALA A 31 9.65 9.18 10.01
C ALA A 31 10.09 9.06 11.48
N ILE A 32 10.45 7.85 11.92
CA ILE A 32 11.01 7.58 13.26
C ILE A 32 12.32 8.36 13.45
N ALA A 33 13.22 8.31 12.46
CA ALA A 33 14.50 9.02 12.51
C ALA A 33 14.33 10.55 12.58
N ASP A 34 13.27 11.09 11.96
CA ASP A 34 12.95 12.51 11.98
C ASP A 34 12.11 12.92 13.22
N GLY A 35 11.59 11.96 13.99
CA GLY A 35 10.73 12.22 15.16
C GLY A 35 9.29 12.64 14.80
N GLU A 36 8.87 12.39 13.55
CA GLU A 36 7.59 12.80 12.98
C GLU A 36 6.77 11.57 12.55
N ASP A 37 6.77 10.54 13.39
CA ASP A 37 6.25 9.19 13.13
C ASP A 37 4.75 9.02 13.40
N TYR A 38 4.00 10.12 13.43
CA TYR A 38 2.55 10.10 13.60
C TYR A 38 1.83 10.18 12.25
N GLY A 39 0.77 9.37 12.12
CA GLY A 39 -0.10 9.36 10.96
C GLY A 39 -0.03 8.05 10.17
N PHE A 40 -0.51 8.08 8.93
CA PHE A 40 -0.65 6.89 8.12
C PHE A 40 -0.80 7.19 6.61
N VAL A 41 -0.51 6.18 5.81
CA VAL A 41 -0.91 6.05 4.41
C VAL A 41 -2.10 5.09 4.33
N LYS A 42 -3.26 5.57 3.86
CA LYS A 42 -4.47 4.77 3.63
C LYS A 42 -4.81 4.74 2.16
N VAL A 43 -5.02 3.54 1.60
CA VAL A 43 -5.34 3.34 0.19
C VAL A 43 -6.60 2.51 0.07
N LEU A 44 -7.52 2.95 -0.80
CA LEU A 44 -8.71 2.21 -1.19
C LEU A 44 -8.44 1.52 -2.53
N THR A 45 -8.70 0.22 -2.60
CA THR A 45 -8.56 -0.58 -3.82
C THR A 45 -9.87 -1.30 -4.17
N LEU A 46 -10.01 -1.69 -5.43
CA LEU A 46 -11.16 -2.48 -5.89
C LEU A 46 -10.95 -3.96 -5.51
N PRO A 47 -11.89 -4.62 -4.80
CA PRO A 47 -11.68 -5.97 -4.31
C PRO A 47 -11.29 -6.96 -5.41
N GLY A 48 -10.26 -7.77 -5.13
CA GLY A 48 -9.71 -8.76 -6.06
C GLY A 48 -8.90 -8.17 -7.22
N LYS A 49 -8.64 -6.86 -7.23
CA LYS A 49 -7.79 -6.18 -8.21
C LYS A 49 -6.85 -5.22 -7.49
N ASP A 50 -5.71 -4.91 -8.09
CA ASP A 50 -4.77 -3.93 -7.54
C ASP A 50 -5.13 -2.48 -7.91
N LYS A 51 -6.33 -2.25 -8.46
CA LYS A 51 -6.76 -0.93 -8.94
C LYS A 51 -7.01 0.00 -7.75
N ILE A 52 -6.31 1.13 -7.74
CA ILE A 52 -6.46 2.19 -6.76
C ILE A 52 -7.73 3.01 -7.06
N LEU A 53 -8.57 3.20 -6.05
CA LEU A 53 -9.79 4.00 -6.07
C LEU A 53 -9.58 5.37 -5.42
N GLY A 54 -8.67 5.45 -4.45
CA GLY A 54 -8.27 6.68 -3.79
C GLY A 54 -7.21 6.42 -2.72
N ALA A 55 -6.57 7.49 -2.27
CA ALA A 55 -5.60 7.45 -1.19
C ALA A 55 -5.75 8.66 -0.27
N THR A 56 -5.43 8.49 1.01
CA THR A 56 -5.38 9.54 2.02
C THR A 56 -4.12 9.36 2.84
N ILE A 57 -3.33 10.42 2.96
CA ILE A 57 -2.10 10.44 3.75
C ILE A 57 -2.24 11.50 4.84
N ILE A 58 -1.97 11.10 6.07
CA ILE A 58 -1.91 11.95 7.26
C ILE A 58 -0.51 11.84 7.82
N GLY A 59 0.13 12.96 8.12
CA GLY A 59 1.51 13.04 8.59
C GLY A 59 2.30 14.14 7.89
N GLU A 60 3.58 14.27 8.29
CA GLU A 60 4.56 15.14 7.65
C GLU A 60 4.77 14.73 6.18
N HIS A 61 5.10 15.69 5.30
CA HIS A 61 5.25 15.47 3.85
C HIS A 61 4.04 14.86 3.10
N ALA A 62 2.86 14.74 3.71
CA ALA A 62 1.69 14.12 3.06
C ALA A 62 1.35 14.72 1.68
N GLY A 63 1.53 16.04 1.52
CA GLY A 63 1.30 16.76 0.26
C GLY A 63 2.26 16.36 -0.86
N ASP A 64 3.48 15.96 -0.53
CA ASP A 64 4.49 15.51 -1.49
C ASP A 64 4.25 14.03 -1.84
N LEU A 65 3.97 13.21 -0.82
CA LEU A 65 3.76 11.76 -0.97
C LEU A 65 2.52 11.41 -1.82
N ILE A 66 1.48 12.25 -1.80
CA ILE A 66 0.24 12.00 -2.55
C ILE A 66 0.45 12.02 -4.07
N ALA A 67 1.51 12.70 -4.55
CA ALA A 67 1.76 12.89 -5.98
C ALA A 67 1.97 11.56 -6.73
N GLU A 68 2.54 10.56 -6.06
CA GLU A 68 2.69 9.22 -6.63
C GLU A 68 1.31 8.57 -6.87
N PHE A 69 0.40 8.65 -5.91
CA PHE A 69 -0.96 8.12 -6.07
C PHE A 69 -1.76 8.89 -7.12
N VAL A 70 -1.58 10.21 -7.24
CA VAL A 70 -2.16 11.01 -8.33
C VAL A 70 -1.69 10.48 -9.70
N THR A 71 -0.39 10.27 -9.84
CA THR A 71 0.23 9.76 -11.07
C THR A 71 -0.26 8.34 -11.38
N ALA A 72 -0.25 7.46 -10.37
CA ALA A 72 -0.70 6.08 -10.52
C ALA A 72 -2.16 6.00 -10.95
N MET A 73 -3.05 6.77 -10.31
CA MET A 73 -4.47 6.83 -10.69
C MET A 73 -4.66 7.42 -12.09
N ARG A 74 -3.90 8.45 -12.47
CA ARG A 74 -3.97 9.06 -13.80
C ARG A 74 -3.62 8.08 -14.92
N TYR A 75 -2.61 7.23 -14.70
CA TYR A 75 -2.12 6.26 -15.69
C TYR A 75 -2.66 4.84 -15.49
N GLY A 76 -3.56 4.63 -14.53
CA GLY A 76 -4.14 3.30 -14.24
C GLY A 76 -3.12 2.29 -13.69
N LEU A 77 -2.07 2.75 -13.01
CA LEU A 77 -1.11 1.91 -12.33
C LEU A 77 -1.68 1.46 -10.97
N GLY A 78 -1.69 0.15 -10.73
CA GLY A 78 -2.18 -0.44 -9.49
C GLY A 78 -1.13 -0.61 -8.41
N MET A 79 -1.53 -1.16 -7.26
CA MET A 79 -0.67 -1.40 -6.09
C MET A 79 0.56 -2.25 -6.40
N ASN A 80 0.47 -3.23 -7.33
CA ASN A 80 1.66 -4.02 -7.70
C ASN A 80 2.73 -3.16 -8.40
N LYS A 81 2.33 -2.09 -9.12
CA LYS A 81 3.28 -1.18 -9.77
C LYS A 81 3.95 -0.26 -8.76
N ILE A 82 3.21 0.24 -7.76
CA ILE A 82 3.80 0.97 -6.62
C ILE A 82 4.82 0.07 -5.90
N LEU A 83 4.42 -1.14 -5.53
CA LEU A 83 5.29 -2.09 -4.83
C LEU A 83 6.54 -2.48 -5.65
N GLY A 84 6.39 -2.64 -6.97
CA GLY A 84 7.48 -2.99 -7.87
C GLY A 84 8.43 -1.83 -8.20
N THR A 85 8.08 -0.59 -7.85
CA THR A 85 8.95 0.57 -8.03
C THR A 85 10.03 0.60 -6.97
N ILE A 86 11.28 0.88 -7.38
CA ILE A 86 12.39 1.08 -6.46
C ILE A 86 12.20 2.42 -5.76
N HIS A 87 11.81 2.36 -4.50
CA HIS A 87 11.82 3.49 -3.58
C HIS A 87 13.17 3.55 -2.88
N ILE A 88 13.72 4.74 -2.75
CA ILE A 88 15.03 4.97 -2.15
C ILE A 88 14.92 4.84 -0.63
N TYR A 89 15.89 4.18 -0.01
CA TYR A 89 16.00 4.03 1.44
C TYR A 89 17.12 4.90 2.04
N PRO A 90 16.91 5.53 3.22
CA PRO A 90 15.64 5.73 3.92
C PRO A 90 14.92 7.00 3.43
N THR A 91 13.69 6.91 2.92
CA THR A 91 12.90 8.08 2.52
C THR A 91 11.42 7.99 2.88
N TRP A 92 10.75 9.14 2.96
CA TRP A 92 9.31 9.22 3.20
C TRP A 92 8.48 8.50 2.13
N THR A 93 8.98 8.42 0.89
CA THR A 93 8.27 7.76 -0.21
C THR A 93 8.09 6.27 0.02
N GLU A 94 8.94 5.64 0.82
CA GLU A 94 8.80 4.22 1.17
C GLU A 94 7.48 3.92 1.89
N GLY A 95 6.84 4.90 2.54
CA GLY A 95 5.51 4.72 3.13
C GLY A 95 4.46 4.26 2.11
N ASN A 96 4.52 4.77 0.86
CA ASN A 96 3.63 4.32 -0.22
C ASN A 96 3.95 2.89 -0.66
N LYS A 97 5.24 2.55 -0.77
CA LYS A 97 5.71 1.18 -1.05
C LYS A 97 5.26 0.19 0.03
N PHE A 98 5.38 0.54 1.30
CA PHE A 98 4.99 -0.34 2.40
C PHE A 98 3.48 -0.49 2.53
N ALA A 99 2.70 0.57 2.25
CA ALA A 99 1.25 0.44 2.07
C ALA A 99 0.91 -0.56 0.95
N ALA A 100 1.61 -0.50 -0.19
CA ALA A 100 1.46 -1.50 -1.26
C ALA A 100 1.94 -2.90 -0.85
N GLY A 101 2.96 -2.99 0.00
CA GLY A 101 3.42 -4.23 0.61
C GLY A 101 2.38 -4.87 1.52
N ASN A 102 1.73 -4.09 2.38
CA ASN A 102 0.64 -4.55 3.24
C ASN A 102 -0.54 -5.07 2.41
N TRP A 103 -0.91 -4.33 1.36
CA TRP A 103 -1.91 -4.79 0.40
C TRP A 103 -1.50 -6.13 -0.22
N LYS A 104 -0.25 -6.26 -0.67
CA LYS A 104 0.24 -7.48 -1.32
C LYS A 104 0.25 -8.69 -0.38
N LYS A 105 0.65 -8.50 0.87
CA LYS A 105 0.64 -9.56 1.89
C LYS A 105 -0.78 -10.08 2.12
N ALA A 106 -1.77 -9.19 2.22
CA ALA A 106 -3.18 -9.55 2.36
C ALA A 106 -3.77 -10.30 1.13
N HIS A 107 -3.08 -10.22 -0.01
CA HIS A 107 -3.46 -10.88 -1.27
C HIS A 107 -2.47 -11.99 -1.68
N ALA A 108 -1.68 -12.50 -0.73
CA ALA A 108 -0.78 -13.60 -1.00
C ALA A 108 -1.57 -14.89 -1.31
N PRO A 109 -1.17 -15.69 -2.30
CA PRO A 109 -1.85 -16.94 -2.61
C PRO A 109 -1.48 -18.02 -1.58
N GLU A 110 -2.16 -18.03 -0.43
CA GLU A 110 -1.85 -18.90 0.72
C GLU A 110 -1.76 -20.38 0.34
N GLN A 111 -2.74 -20.89 -0.41
CA GLN A 111 -2.74 -22.29 -0.85
C GLN A 111 -1.49 -22.65 -1.68
N LEU A 112 -1.07 -21.75 -2.56
CA LEU A 112 0.14 -21.98 -3.36
C LEU A 112 1.39 -21.95 -2.47
N LEU A 113 1.43 -21.06 -1.48
CA LEU A 113 2.54 -20.98 -0.53
C LEU A 113 2.68 -22.27 0.29
N GLU A 114 1.58 -22.88 0.72
CA GLU A 114 1.59 -24.20 1.39
C GLU A 114 2.17 -25.30 0.48
N TRP A 115 1.80 -25.32 -0.80
CA TRP A 115 2.36 -26.27 -1.77
C TRP A 115 3.86 -26.06 -1.99
N VAL A 116 4.28 -24.80 -2.11
CA VAL A 116 5.69 -24.44 -2.25
C VAL A 116 6.48 -24.82 -1.00
N GLU A 117 5.91 -24.64 0.19
CA GLU A 117 6.52 -25.06 1.45
C GLU A 117 6.75 -26.57 1.50
N LYS A 118 5.72 -27.37 1.16
CA LYS A 118 5.83 -28.84 1.08
C LYS A 118 6.90 -29.28 0.08
N LEU A 119 6.94 -28.65 -1.10
CA LEU A 119 7.96 -28.91 -2.11
C LEU A 119 9.36 -28.59 -1.57
N HIS A 120 9.52 -27.44 -0.91
CA HIS A 120 10.80 -27.01 -0.35
C HIS A 120 11.25 -27.92 0.81
N ALA A 121 10.32 -28.40 1.64
CA ALA A 121 10.62 -29.38 2.70
C ALA A 121 11.16 -30.69 2.10
N TRP A 122 10.47 -31.24 1.09
CA TRP A 122 10.93 -32.43 0.38
C TRP A 122 12.32 -32.24 -0.27
N ARG A 123 12.57 -31.09 -0.92
CA ARG A 123 13.87 -30.78 -1.54
C ARG A 123 15.01 -30.60 -0.54
N ARG A 124 14.72 -30.21 0.70
CA ARG A 124 15.71 -30.05 1.78
C ARG A 124 16.04 -31.37 2.48
N GLY A 125 15.42 -32.48 2.09
CA GLY A 125 15.70 -33.81 2.67
C GLY A 125 15.11 -34.01 4.06
N ALA A 126 14.01 -33.30 4.37
CA ALA A 126 13.16 -33.66 5.52
C ALA A 126 12.33 -34.91 5.22
#